data_AF-A0A7S8IEA1-F1
#
_entry.id   AF-A0A7S8IEA1-F1
#
_cell.length_a   1.000
_cell.length_b   1.000
_cell.length_c   1.000
_cell.angle_alpha   90.00
_cell.angle_beta   90.00
_cell.angle_gamma   90.00
#
_symmetry.space_group_name_H-M   'P 1'
#
loop_
_entity.id
_entity.type
_entity.pdbx_description
1 polymer ?
#
loop_
_entity_poly.entity_id
_entity_poly.type
_entity_poly.pdbx_seq_one_letter_code
_entity_poly.pdbx_strand_id
1 'polypeptide(L)'
;MIVFTGLVVVEKQQLALDLAQHALEQGQRVAIIDHMAYRRFPEEALPHVAYHRLEGELDDQLLPLLDAIDADRVFLLVSETTPPDVLFAQLDALQANRPIVQVQTLALINTRTCDCFPHLREQLEMYADVVVNLPVQLADVLQQVTLA
;
A
#
# COMPACT_ATOMS: atom_id res chain seq x y z
N MET A 1 -5.10 -5.55 5.46
CA MET A 1 -4.68 -4.29 4.81
C MET A 1 -3.38 -4.55 4.06
N ILE A 2 -3.30 -4.15 2.79
CA ILE A 2 -2.05 -4.19 2.02
C ILE A 2 -1.48 -2.78 1.92
N VAL A 3 -0.22 -2.60 2.27
CA VAL A 3 0.47 -1.31 2.28
C VAL A 3 1.49 -1.28 1.14
N PHE A 4 1.30 -0.36 0.20
CA PHE A 4 2.18 -0.18 -0.95
C PHE A 4 3.22 0.88 -0.64
N THR A 5 4.50 0.50 -0.64
CA THR A 5 5.65 1.38 -0.39
C THR A 5 6.67 1.32 -1.52
N GLY A 6 7.60 2.27 -1.52
CA GLY A 6 8.61 2.46 -2.56
C GLY A 6 8.43 3.76 -3.36
N LEU A 7 9.40 4.02 -4.23
CA LEU A 7 9.54 5.30 -4.96
C LEU A 7 8.59 5.44 -6.17
N VAL A 8 7.99 4.34 -6.61
CA VAL A 8 7.29 4.24 -7.89
C VAL A 8 5.80 4.50 -7.76
N VAL A 9 5.41 5.73 -8.03
CA VAL A 9 4.03 6.21 -7.80
C VAL A 9 3.03 5.58 -8.75
N VAL A 10 3.34 5.55 -10.05
CA VAL A 10 2.40 5.10 -11.09
C VAL A 10 2.13 3.61 -10.95
N GLU A 11 3.16 2.84 -10.66
CA GLU A 11 3.12 1.40 -10.51
C GLU A 11 2.37 0.99 -9.23
N LYS A 12 2.52 1.75 -8.13
CA LYS A 12 1.68 1.57 -6.93
C LYS A 12 0.20 1.79 -7.25
N GLN A 13 -0.12 2.86 -7.97
CA GLN A 13 -1.50 3.16 -8.38
C GLN A 13 -2.09 2.06 -9.26
N GLN A 14 -1.35 1.65 -10.30
CA GLN A 14 -1.80 0.62 -11.22
C GLN A 14 -2.02 -0.72 -10.50
N LEU A 15 -1.06 -1.13 -9.67
CA LEU A 15 -1.18 -2.39 -8.94
C LEU A 15 -2.33 -2.36 -7.92
N ALA A 16 -2.56 -1.23 -7.25
CA ALA A 16 -3.69 -1.07 -6.34
C ALA A 16 -5.03 -1.13 -7.09
N LEU A 17 -5.13 -0.56 -8.30
CA LEU A 17 -6.31 -0.69 -9.17
C LEU A 17 -6.54 -2.15 -9.56
N ASP A 18 -5.49 -2.83 -10.01
CA ASP A 18 -5.55 -4.23 -10.46
C ASP A 18 -5.99 -5.17 -9.32
N LEU A 19 -5.42 -4.98 -8.12
CA LEU A 19 -5.80 -5.75 -6.93
C LEU A 19 -7.20 -5.41 -6.43
N ALA A 20 -7.63 -4.15 -6.53
CA ALA A 20 -8.98 -3.74 -6.15
C ALA A 20 -10.02 -4.34 -7.07
N GLN A 21 -9.78 -4.29 -8.37
CA GLN A 21 -10.64 -4.94 -9.35
C GLN A 21 -10.76 -6.45 -9.08
N HIS A 22 -9.62 -7.12 -8.83
CA HIS A 22 -9.63 -8.55 -8.50
C HIS A 22 -10.42 -8.86 -7.21
N ALA A 23 -10.28 -8.06 -6.16
CA ALA A 23 -11.03 -8.24 -4.91
C ALA A 23 -12.54 -7.99 -5.10
N LEU A 24 -12.92 -6.97 -5.88
CA LEU A 24 -14.33 -6.71 -6.23
C LEU A 24 -14.95 -7.86 -7.02
N GLU A 25 -14.20 -8.48 -7.94
CA GLU A 25 -14.65 -9.66 -8.71
C GLU A 25 -14.92 -10.88 -7.81
N GLN A 26 -14.27 -10.93 -6.63
CA GLN A 26 -14.53 -11.93 -5.59
C GLN A 26 -15.68 -11.53 -4.64
N GLY A 27 -16.33 -10.38 -4.87
CA GLY A 27 -17.41 -9.87 -4.05
C GLY A 27 -16.96 -9.20 -2.74
N GLN A 28 -15.67 -8.89 -2.59
CA GLN A 28 -15.13 -8.18 -1.43
C GLN A 28 -15.40 -6.67 -1.55
N ARG A 29 -15.68 -6.01 -0.43
CA ARG A 29 -15.72 -4.54 -0.34
C ARG A 29 -14.30 -4.03 -0.19
N VAL A 30 -13.93 -3.05 -1.02
CA VAL A 30 -12.57 -2.53 -1.07
C VAL A 30 -12.56 -1.04 -0.71
N ALA A 31 -11.59 -0.65 0.09
CA ALA A 31 -11.23 0.74 0.34
C ALA A 31 -9.79 1.01 -0.08
N ILE A 32 -9.56 2.20 -0.63
CA ILE A 32 -8.24 2.72 -0.96
C ILE A 32 -7.98 3.95 -0.11
N ILE A 33 -6.87 3.92 0.62
CA ILE A 33 -6.32 5.04 1.37
C ILE A 33 -5.13 5.56 0.58
N ASP A 34 -5.27 6.75 0.00
CA ASP A 34 -4.20 7.42 -0.72
C ASP A 34 -3.45 8.38 0.21
N HIS A 35 -2.20 8.08 0.47
CA HIS A 35 -1.26 8.89 1.23
C HIS A 35 -0.05 9.32 0.37
N MET A 36 -0.15 9.27 -0.96
CA MET A 36 0.97 9.63 -1.85
C MET A 36 1.18 11.14 -1.96
N ALA A 37 2.43 11.62 -2.02
CA ALA A 37 2.70 13.07 -2.01
C ALA A 37 2.37 13.76 -3.34
N TYR A 38 2.79 13.19 -4.48
CA TYR A 38 2.83 13.94 -5.74
C TYR A 38 1.65 13.67 -6.69
N ARG A 39 1.13 12.44 -6.71
CA ARG A 39 0.06 12.06 -7.63
C ARG A 39 -1.11 11.47 -6.87
N ARG A 40 -2.29 12.02 -7.12
CA ARG A 40 -3.55 11.49 -6.58
C ARG A 40 -3.93 10.20 -7.27
N PHE A 41 -4.53 9.29 -6.52
CA PHE A 41 -5.19 8.12 -7.07
C PHE A 41 -6.34 8.57 -8.01
N PRO A 42 -6.53 7.91 -9.18
CA PRO A 42 -7.64 8.23 -10.06
C PRO A 42 -8.95 7.66 -9.50
N GLU A 43 -9.63 8.43 -8.64
CA GLU A 43 -10.88 8.02 -7.97
C GLU A 43 -11.96 7.51 -8.94
N GLU A 44 -12.08 8.15 -10.10
CA GLU A 44 -13.02 7.81 -11.17
C GLU A 44 -12.78 6.41 -11.77
N ALA A 45 -11.60 5.81 -11.54
CA ALA A 45 -11.24 4.53 -12.15
C ALA A 45 -12.00 3.35 -11.55
N LEU A 46 -12.49 3.46 -10.30
CA LEU A 46 -13.21 2.40 -9.60
C LEU A 46 -14.41 2.95 -8.80
N PRO A 47 -15.60 3.10 -9.41
CA PRO A 47 -16.76 3.73 -8.78
C PRO A 47 -17.35 2.95 -7.58
N HIS A 48 -16.91 1.71 -7.35
CA HIS A 48 -17.37 0.84 -6.27
C HIS A 48 -16.36 0.70 -5.12
N VAL A 49 -15.29 1.48 -5.15
CA VAL A 49 -14.25 1.47 -4.12
C VAL A 49 -14.40 2.69 -3.23
N ALA A 50 -14.40 2.48 -1.91
CA ALA A 50 -14.36 3.59 -0.97
C ALA A 50 -12.99 4.26 -1.06
N TYR A 51 -12.95 5.55 -1.38
CA TYR A 51 -11.70 6.29 -1.51
C TYR A 51 -11.53 7.28 -0.36
N HIS A 52 -10.36 7.25 0.26
CA HIS A 52 -9.98 8.14 1.35
C HIS A 52 -8.60 8.73 1.09
N ARG A 53 -8.48 10.05 1.28
CA ARG A 53 -7.21 10.77 1.16
C ARG A 53 -6.68 11.10 2.55
N LEU A 54 -5.41 10.79 2.80
CA LEU A 54 -4.69 11.22 4.00
C LEU A 54 -3.63 12.26 3.64
N GLU A 55 -3.71 13.43 4.27
CA GLU A 55 -2.75 14.52 4.13
C GLU A 55 -2.05 14.77 5.47
N GLY A 56 -0.72 14.90 5.48
CA GLY A 56 0.05 15.06 6.73
C GLY A 56 0.55 13.73 7.29
N GLU A 57 0.83 13.66 8.59
CA GLU A 57 1.40 12.46 9.21
C GLU A 57 0.39 11.30 9.27
N LEU A 58 0.88 10.07 9.03
CA LEU A 58 0.06 8.85 8.95
C LEU A 58 -0.54 8.46 10.32
N ASP A 59 0.23 8.62 11.40
CA ASP A 59 -0.08 8.09 12.74
C ASP A 59 -1.39 8.62 13.32
N ASP A 60 -1.63 9.92 13.20
CA ASP A 60 -2.77 10.57 13.85
C ASP A 60 -4.11 10.28 13.15
N GLN A 61 -4.05 9.92 11.86
CA GLN A 61 -5.24 9.85 11.00
C GLN A 61 -5.60 8.44 10.58
N LEU A 62 -4.61 7.54 10.45
CA LEU A 62 -4.85 6.21 9.93
C LEU A 62 -5.77 5.40 10.84
N LEU A 63 -5.54 5.43 12.16
CA LEU A 63 -6.32 4.62 13.09
C LEU A 63 -7.81 5.04 13.16
N PRO A 64 -8.16 6.33 13.34
CA PRO A 64 -9.56 6.76 13.28
C PRO A 64 -10.22 6.48 11.93
N LEU A 65 -9.46 6.59 10.84
CA LEU A 65 -9.97 6.30 9.49
C LEU A 65 -10.29 4.81 9.32
N LEU A 66 -9.40 3.92 9.78
CA LEU A 66 -9.63 2.47 9.72
C LEU A 66 -10.87 2.05 10.52
N ASP A 67 -11.16 2.72 11.63
CA ASP A 67 -12.38 2.46 12.42
C ASP A 67 -13.67 2.91 11.70
N ALA A 68 -13.57 3.86 10.75
CA ALA A 68 -14.70 4.37 9.98
C ALA A 68 -14.90 3.64 8.64
N ILE A 69 -13.91 2.89 8.17
CA ILE A 69 -13.96 2.16 6.90
C ILE A 69 -14.75 0.86 7.05
N ASP A 70 -15.81 0.72 6.28
CA ASP A 70 -16.58 -0.52 6.16
C ASP A 70 -16.16 -1.31 4.91
N ALA A 71 -14.98 -1.94 4.96
CA ALA A 71 -14.42 -2.70 3.85
C ALA A 71 -13.74 -4.00 4.32
N ASP A 72 -13.78 -5.03 3.48
CA ASP A 72 -13.12 -6.32 3.72
C ASP A 72 -11.63 -6.27 3.33
N ARG A 73 -11.29 -5.32 2.44
CA ARG A 73 -9.93 -5.01 1.99
C ARG A 73 -9.65 -3.52 2.06
N VAL A 74 -8.47 -3.21 2.57
CA VAL A 74 -7.93 -1.85 2.60
C VAL A 74 -6.57 -1.86 1.93
N PHE A 75 -6.38 -0.95 0.98
CA PHE A 75 -5.12 -0.71 0.29
C PHE A 75 -4.60 0.67 0.65
N LEU A 76 -3.45 0.73 1.32
CA LEU A 76 -2.80 1.98 1.71
C LEU A 76 -1.65 2.27 0.76
N LEU A 77 -1.76 3.32 -0.05
CA LEU A 77 -0.69 3.79 -0.92
C LEU A 77 0.13 4.84 -0.18
N VAL A 78 1.33 4.46 0.26
CA VAL A 78 2.21 5.32 1.06
C VAL A 78 2.98 6.27 0.16
N SER A 79 3.23 7.49 0.64
CA SER A 79 4.11 8.45 -0.04
C SER A 79 5.49 7.88 -0.31
N GLU A 80 5.96 8.10 -1.53
CA GLU A 80 7.33 7.92 -1.99
C GLU A 80 8.36 8.73 -1.19
N THR A 81 7.92 9.74 -0.43
CA THR A 81 8.77 10.55 0.45
C THR A 81 8.83 10.02 1.88
N THR A 82 8.03 9.01 2.22
CA THR A 82 8.00 8.44 3.57
C THR A 82 9.27 7.61 3.79
N PRO A 83 10.10 7.94 4.79
CA PRO A 83 11.25 7.11 5.14
C PRO A 83 10.78 5.70 5.55
N PRO A 84 11.42 4.61 5.06
CA PRO A 84 10.97 3.26 5.40
C PRO A 84 11.00 2.97 6.91
N ASP A 85 12.05 3.38 7.60
CA ASP A 85 12.20 3.22 9.05
C ASP A 85 11.06 3.86 9.84
N VAL A 86 10.63 5.06 9.43
CA VAL A 86 9.44 5.71 9.98
C VAL A 86 8.19 4.89 9.66
N LEU A 87 7.94 4.57 8.39
CA LEU A 87 6.75 3.81 7.98
C LEU A 87 6.60 2.50 8.76
N PHE A 88 7.66 1.69 8.82
CA PHE A 88 7.58 0.37 9.46
C PHE A 88 7.36 0.48 10.98
N ALA A 89 7.98 1.47 11.64
CA ALA A 89 7.71 1.74 13.05
C ALA A 89 6.23 2.15 13.30
N GLN A 90 5.64 2.92 12.39
CA GLN A 90 4.22 3.32 12.45
C GLN A 90 3.29 2.11 12.24
N LEU A 91 3.61 1.22 11.30
CA LEU A 91 2.84 0.00 11.06
C LEU A 91 2.93 -0.98 12.23
N ASP A 92 4.11 -1.12 12.86
CA ASP A 92 4.29 -1.92 14.07
C ASP A 92 3.43 -1.39 15.22
N ALA A 93 3.43 -0.07 15.42
CA ALA A 93 2.58 0.59 16.42
C ALA A 93 1.09 0.38 16.12
N LEU A 94 0.69 0.47 14.85
CA LEU A 94 -0.69 0.19 14.43
C LEU A 94 -1.08 -1.26 14.77
N GLN A 95 -0.25 -2.24 14.42
CA GLN A 95 -0.52 -3.65 14.71
C GLN A 95 -0.59 -3.94 16.21
N ALA A 96 0.29 -3.32 17.01
CA ALA A 96 0.24 -3.43 18.47
C ALA A 96 -1.08 -2.88 19.05
N ASN A 97 -1.60 -1.78 18.50
CA ASN A 97 -2.85 -1.17 18.93
C ASN A 97 -4.10 -1.87 18.36
N ARG A 98 -3.98 -2.52 17.20
CA ARG A 98 -5.06 -3.23 16.51
C ARG A 98 -4.60 -4.62 15.99
N PRO A 99 -4.46 -5.63 16.87
CA PRO A 99 -4.00 -6.96 16.47
C PRO A 99 -4.91 -7.68 15.46
N ILE A 100 -6.17 -7.24 15.34
CA ILE A 100 -7.15 -7.79 14.38
C ILE A 100 -6.84 -7.31 12.95
N VAL A 101 -6.19 -6.15 12.80
CA VAL A 101 -5.79 -5.62 11.48
C VAL A 101 -4.53 -6.36 11.04
N GLN A 102 -4.71 -7.32 10.14
CA GLN A 102 -3.58 -7.94 9.46
C GLN A 102 -2.99 -6.94 8.46
N VAL A 103 -1.73 -6.59 8.65
CA VAL A 103 -0.97 -5.69 7.76
C VAL A 103 -0.02 -6.57 6.95
N GLN A 104 -0.08 -6.42 5.63
CA GLN A 104 0.91 -6.98 4.71
C GLN A 104 1.54 -5.82 3.94
N THR A 105 2.86 -5.77 3.89
CA THR A 105 3.63 -4.71 3.25
C THR A 105 4.19 -5.17 1.91
N LEU A 106 4.00 -4.34 0.89
CA LEU A 106 4.43 -4.57 -0.48
C LEU A 106 5.40 -3.46 -0.90
N ALA A 107 6.68 -3.78 -1.03
CA ALA A 107 7.68 -2.87 -1.56
C ALA A 107 7.79 -3.02 -3.08
N LEU A 108 7.47 -1.97 -3.82
CA LEU A 108 7.66 -1.93 -5.26
C LEU A 108 9.00 -1.29 -5.58
N ILE A 109 9.90 -2.07 -6.18
CA ILE A 109 11.29 -1.67 -6.44
C ILE A 109 11.53 -1.62 -7.95
N ASN A 110 11.81 -0.44 -8.47
CA ASN A 110 12.39 -0.29 -9.80
C ASN A 110 13.91 -0.24 -9.66
N THR A 111 14.58 -1.31 -10.10
CA THR A 111 16.03 -1.44 -10.00
C THR A 111 16.77 -0.26 -10.63
N ARG A 112 16.25 0.29 -11.73
CA ARG A 112 16.86 1.44 -12.41
C ARG A 112 16.85 2.72 -11.57
N THR A 113 15.83 2.92 -10.72
CA THR A 113 15.76 4.09 -9.84
C THR A 113 16.40 3.82 -8.49
N CYS A 114 16.24 2.60 -7.97
CA CYS A 114 16.74 2.21 -6.65
C CYS A 114 18.25 1.96 -6.63
N ASP A 115 18.90 1.71 -7.78
CA ASP A 115 20.37 1.67 -7.86
C ASP A 115 21.01 3.02 -7.50
N CYS A 116 20.28 4.14 -7.63
CA CYS A 116 20.71 5.46 -7.16
C CYS A 116 20.55 5.64 -5.64
N PHE A 117 19.81 4.77 -4.97
CA PHE A 117 19.48 4.84 -3.54
C PHE A 117 19.65 3.45 -2.87
N PRO A 118 20.87 2.90 -2.82
CA PRO A 118 21.11 1.52 -2.37
C PRO A 118 20.64 1.25 -0.94
N HIS A 119 20.79 2.23 -0.03
CA HIS A 119 20.33 2.10 1.34
C HIS A 119 18.80 2.04 1.46
N LEU A 120 18.08 2.83 0.65
CA LEU A 120 16.61 2.78 0.63
C LEU A 120 16.13 1.40 0.16
N ARG A 121 16.78 0.88 -0.89
CA ARG A 121 16.48 -0.45 -1.42
C ARG A 121 16.67 -1.52 -0.35
N GLU A 122 17.81 -1.52 0.33
CA GLU A 122 18.13 -2.49 1.40
C GLU A 122 17.09 -2.43 2.52
N GLN A 123 16.67 -1.23 2.95
CA GLN A 123 15.62 -1.07 3.95
C GLN A 123 14.28 -1.66 3.49
N LEU A 124 13.85 -1.33 2.26
CA LEU A 124 12.61 -1.87 1.71
C LEU A 124 12.65 -3.40 1.59
N GLU A 125 13.77 -3.97 1.14
CA GLU A 125 13.96 -5.42 1.02
C GLU A 125 14.02 -6.13 2.38
N MET A 126 14.51 -5.45 3.41
CA MET A 126 14.65 -6.01 4.76
C MET A 126 13.34 -6.05 5.53
N TYR A 127 12.51 -5.02 5.40
CA TYR A 127 11.33 -4.83 6.23
C TYR A 127 10.01 -5.20 5.55
N ALA A 128 9.95 -5.18 4.21
CA ALA A 128 8.71 -5.53 3.52
C ALA A 128 8.45 -7.05 3.54
N ASP A 129 7.19 -7.44 3.72
CA ASP A 129 6.77 -8.84 3.66
C ASP A 129 6.93 -9.41 2.24
N VAL A 130 6.69 -8.58 1.23
CA VAL A 130 6.81 -8.94 -0.18
C VAL A 130 7.52 -7.83 -0.94
N VAL A 131 8.53 -8.23 -1.72
CA VAL A 131 9.27 -7.35 -2.61
C VAL A 131 8.88 -7.65 -4.06
N VAL A 132 8.38 -6.64 -4.76
CA VAL A 132 7.99 -6.72 -6.16
C VAL A 132 8.95 -5.89 -7.00
N ASN A 133 9.80 -6.59 -7.76
CA ASN A 133 10.69 -5.94 -8.71
C ASN A 133 9.93 -5.56 -9.98
N LEU A 134 10.14 -4.33 -10.47
CA LEU A 134 9.49 -3.82 -11.67
C LEU A 134 10.22 -4.24 -12.96
N PRO A 135 9.50 -4.47 -14.07
CA PRO A 135 8.05 -4.28 -14.24
C PRO A 135 7.21 -5.34 -13.53
N VAL A 136 6.10 -4.92 -12.91
CA VAL A 136 5.18 -5.81 -12.17
C VAL A 136 4.18 -6.47 -13.11
N GLN A 137 3.89 -7.74 -12.87
CA GLN A 137 2.73 -8.44 -13.42
C GLN A 137 1.81 -8.87 -12.29
N LEU A 138 0.50 -8.59 -12.41
CA LEU A 138 -0.48 -8.90 -11.35
C LEU A 138 -0.45 -10.38 -10.94
N ALA A 139 -0.32 -11.29 -11.90
CA ALA A 139 -0.30 -12.74 -11.64
C ALA A 139 0.83 -13.15 -10.68
N ASP A 140 2.00 -12.52 -10.79
CA ASP A 140 3.15 -12.80 -9.92
C ASP A 140 2.94 -12.26 -8.51
N VAL A 141 2.21 -11.14 -8.39
CA VAL A 141 1.85 -10.55 -7.10
C VAL A 141 0.81 -11.40 -6.39
N LEU A 142 -0.22 -11.87 -7.11
CA LEU A 142 -1.29 -12.71 -6.55
C LEU A 142 -0.79 -14.05 -5.98
N GLN A 143 0.39 -14.51 -6.37
CA GLN A 143 1.02 -15.69 -5.77
C GLN A 143 1.67 -15.41 -4.40
N GLN A 144 1.94 -14.15 -4.09
CA GLN A 144 2.70 -13.70 -2.92
C GLN A 144 1.83 -12.94 -1.91
N VAL A 145 0.75 -12.30 -2.37
CA VAL A 145 -0.20 -11.59 -1.51
C VAL A 145 -1.37 -12.47 -1.13
N THR A 146 -1.77 -12.40 0.14
CA THR A 146 -2.95 -13.13 0.60
C THR A 146 -4.18 -12.26 0.45
N LEU A 147 -5.07 -12.64 -0.49
CA LEU A 147 -6.39 -12.03 -0.68
C LEU A 147 -7.49 -13.00 -0.19
N ALA A 148 -7.35 -13.58 1.01
CA ALA A 148 -8.27 -14.60 1.56
C ALA A 148 -9.59 -14.04 2.10
#